data_AF-A0AAV2FIM9-F1
#
_entry.id   AF-A0AAV2FIM9-F1
#
_cell.length_a   1.000
_cell.length_b   1.000
_cell.length_c   1.000
_cell.angle_alpha   90.00
_cell.angle_beta   90.00
_cell.angle_gamma   90.00
#
_symmetry.space_group_name_H-M   'P 1'
#
loop_
_entity.id
_entity.type
_entity.pdbx_description
1 polymer ?
#
loop_
_entity_poly.entity_id
_entity_poly.type
_entity_poly.pdbx_seq_one_letter_code
_entity_poly.pdbx_strand_id
1 'polypeptide(L)'
;MIDTYLNTLATVLGSMEEAKKNMYAFSTTTYTGFQCTVDEATSEKFKGLPGVLWVLPDSYIDVKNKDYGGDKYVNGEIIPCTYPTYQPKQRKSSKYESKRYERRRDGPPANQKRPSQPQAASSPESSPSA
;
A
#
# COMPACT_ATOMS: atom_id res chain seq x y z
N MET A 1 -4.37 -8.47 -11.87
CA MET A 1 -5.02 -8.34 -10.54
C MET A 1 -6.36 -9.08 -10.50
N ILE A 2 -7.24 -8.84 -11.48
CA ILE A 2 -8.53 -9.53 -11.61
C ILE A 2 -8.34 -11.05 -11.81
N ASP A 3 -7.32 -11.45 -12.57
CA ASP A 3 -7.00 -12.87 -12.78
C ASP A 3 -6.75 -13.60 -11.46
N THR A 4 -6.12 -12.93 -10.49
CA THR A 4 -5.86 -13.51 -9.16
C THR A 4 -7.18 -13.80 -8.44
N TYR A 5 -8.15 -12.90 -8.51
CA TYR A 5 -9.47 -13.09 -7.90
C TYR A 5 -10.21 -14.28 -8.51
N LEU A 6 -10.23 -14.35 -9.85
CA LEU A 6 -10.82 -15.45 -10.59
C LEU A 6 -10.13 -16.78 -10.29
N ASN A 7 -8.80 -16.80 -10.20
CA ASN A 7 -8.04 -18.00 -9.85
C ASN A 7 -8.35 -18.49 -8.43
N THR A 8 -8.43 -17.58 -7.45
CA THR A 8 -8.78 -17.94 -6.06
C THR A 8 -10.18 -18.55 -6.01
N LEU A 9 -11.14 -17.95 -6.71
CA LEU A 9 -12.52 -18.42 -6.74
C LEU A 9 -12.64 -19.74 -7.52
N ALA A 10 -11.94 -19.89 -8.65
CA ALA A 10 -11.87 -21.14 -9.41
C ALA A 10 -11.22 -22.29 -8.62
N THR A 11 -10.29 -22.00 -7.71
CA THR A 11 -9.70 -23.02 -6.83
C THR A 11 -10.74 -23.62 -5.88
N VAL A 12 -11.71 -22.82 -5.44
CA VAL A 12 -12.77 -23.25 -4.51
C VAL A 12 -13.94 -23.91 -5.25
N LEU A 13 -14.36 -23.35 -6.39
CA LEU A 13 -15.46 -23.91 -7.19
C LEU A 13 -15.02 -25.09 -8.06
N GLY A 14 -13.74 -25.18 -8.40
CA GLY A 14 -13.17 -26.22 -9.26
C GLY A 14 -13.14 -25.87 -10.75
N SER A 15 -13.75 -24.76 -11.18
CA SER A 15 -13.76 -24.35 -12.58
C SER A 15 -13.64 -22.84 -12.79
N MET A 16 -12.97 -22.44 -13.88
CA MET A 16 -12.82 -21.03 -14.25
C MET A 16 -14.12 -20.43 -14.82
N GLU A 17 -14.93 -21.26 -15.49
CA GLU A 17 -16.19 -20.81 -16.08
C GLU A 17 -17.22 -20.47 -15.01
N GLU A 18 -17.38 -21.32 -14.00
CA GLU A 18 -18.23 -20.99 -12.85
C GLU A 18 -17.67 -19.79 -12.10
N ALA A 19 -16.34 -19.65 -12.06
CA ALA A 19 -15.75 -18.53 -11.37
C ALA A 19 -16.10 -17.19 -12.00
N LYS A 20 -16.04 -17.12 -13.33
CA LYS A 20 -16.45 -15.93 -14.09
C LYS A 20 -17.95 -15.65 -13.99
N LYS A 21 -18.77 -16.70 -13.89
CA LYS A 21 -20.23 -16.57 -13.77
C LYS A 21 -20.67 -16.09 -12.39
N ASN A 22 -19.99 -16.54 -11.34
CA ASN A 22 -20.39 -16.27 -9.95
C ASN A 22 -19.79 -14.96 -9.40
N MET A 23 -18.66 -14.50 -9.94
CA MET A 23 -18.12 -13.19 -9.59
C MET A 23 -18.97 -12.09 -10.25
N TYR A 24 -19.54 -11.18 -9.46
CA TYR A 24 -20.40 -10.11 -9.99
C TYR A 24 -19.83 -8.71 -9.82
N ALA A 25 -18.90 -8.52 -8.87
CA ALA A 25 -18.26 -7.24 -8.64
C ALA A 25 -16.87 -7.43 -8.01
N PHE A 26 -16.00 -6.43 -8.16
CA PHE A 26 -14.69 -6.39 -7.51
C PHE A 26 -14.20 -4.96 -7.34
N SER A 27 -13.12 -4.78 -6.58
CA SER A 27 -12.39 -3.52 -6.56
C SER A 27 -10.88 -3.77 -6.58
N THR A 28 -10.16 -2.80 -7.16
CA THR A 28 -8.70 -2.72 -7.14
C THR A 28 -8.20 -1.40 -6.56
N THR A 29 -9.11 -0.56 -6.07
CA THR A 29 -8.84 0.81 -5.61
C THR A 29 -9.30 1.00 -4.17
N THR A 30 -10.62 1.06 -3.92
CA THR A 30 -11.21 1.26 -2.59
C THR A 30 -10.86 0.12 -1.64
N TYR A 31 -10.92 -1.10 -2.15
CA TYR A 31 -10.47 -2.31 -1.50
C TYR A 31 -9.86 -3.24 -2.55
N THR A 32 -9.03 -4.17 -2.12
CA THR A 32 -8.44 -5.19 -3.00
C THR A 32 -9.13 -6.53 -2.73
N GLY A 33 -10.26 -6.76 -3.40
CA GLY A 33 -11.06 -7.95 -3.24
C GLY A 33 -12.16 -8.07 -4.28
N PHE A 34 -12.90 -9.17 -4.22
CA PHE A 34 -13.99 -9.50 -5.13
C PHE A 34 -15.23 -9.96 -4.36
N GLN A 35 -16.38 -9.85 -5.01
CA GLN A 35 -17.69 -10.24 -4.50
C GLN A 35 -18.25 -11.32 -5.43
N CYS A 36 -18.82 -12.38 -4.85
CA CYS A 36 -19.33 -13.51 -5.60
C CYS A 36 -20.57 -14.13 -4.97
N THR A 37 -21.38 -14.80 -5.78
CA THR A 37 -22.54 -15.57 -5.33
C THR A 37 -22.12 -16.99 -5.00
N VAL A 38 -21.97 -17.28 -3.71
CA VAL A 38 -21.66 -18.61 -3.18
C VAL A 38 -22.48 -18.86 -1.91
N ASP A 39 -22.68 -20.12 -1.57
CA ASP A 39 -23.26 -20.54 -0.30
C ASP A 39 -22.26 -20.37 0.86
N GLU A 40 -22.79 -20.31 2.09
CA GLU A 40 -21.98 -20.08 3.28
C GLU A 40 -20.91 -21.16 3.48
N ALA A 41 -21.24 -22.44 3.25
CA ALA A 41 -20.30 -23.55 3.40
C ALA A 41 -19.12 -23.46 2.41
N THR A 42 -19.35 -22.96 1.20
CA THR A 42 -18.28 -22.69 0.23
C THR A 42 -17.48 -21.45 0.60
N SER A 43 -18.12 -20.41 1.15
CA SER A 43 -17.43 -19.19 1.61
C SER A 43 -16.38 -19.50 2.69
N GLU A 44 -16.64 -20.50 3.54
CA GLU A 44 -15.70 -20.90 4.58
C GLU A 44 -14.39 -21.49 4.05
N LYS A 45 -14.44 -22.13 2.87
CA LYS A 45 -13.25 -22.73 2.23
C LYS A 45 -12.22 -21.69 1.80
N PHE A 46 -12.62 -20.43 1.66
CA PHE A 46 -11.69 -19.33 1.39
C PHE A 46 -10.86 -18.96 2.61
N LYS A 47 -11.33 -19.24 3.82
CA LYS A 47 -10.59 -18.99 5.06
C LYS A 47 -9.35 -19.90 5.06
N GLY A 48 -8.16 -19.30 5.09
CA GLY A 48 -6.88 -20.02 5.10
C GLY A 48 -6.22 -20.16 3.73
N LEU A 49 -6.86 -19.74 2.64
CA LEU A 49 -6.18 -19.63 1.35
C LEU A 49 -5.14 -18.51 1.38
N PRO A 50 -3.97 -18.70 0.74
CA PRO A 50 -2.95 -17.65 0.68
C PRO A 50 -3.50 -16.42 -0.05
N GLY A 51 -3.37 -15.25 0.58
CA GLY A 51 -3.83 -13.97 0.04
C GLY A 51 -5.27 -13.59 0.41
N VAL A 52 -6.05 -14.50 1.00
CA VAL A 52 -7.38 -14.17 1.54
C VAL A 52 -7.24 -13.62 2.95
N LEU A 53 -7.58 -12.35 3.14
CA LEU A 53 -7.51 -11.69 4.44
C LEU A 53 -8.85 -11.73 5.20
N TRP A 54 -9.96 -11.49 4.49
CA TRP A 54 -11.30 -11.42 5.07
C TRP A 54 -12.29 -12.15 4.17
N VAL A 55 -13.24 -12.84 4.80
CA VAL A 55 -14.44 -13.40 4.15
C VAL A 55 -15.63 -12.85 4.93
N LEU A 56 -16.40 -11.98 4.30
CA LEU A 56 -17.50 -11.25 4.94
C LEU A 56 -18.76 -11.37 4.07
N PRO A 57 -19.95 -11.42 4.67
CA PRO A 57 -21.20 -11.33 3.93
C PRO A 57 -21.31 -9.95 3.27
N ASP A 58 -21.70 -9.93 2.00
CA ASP A 58 -21.84 -8.69 1.24
C ASP A 58 -23.16 -7.98 1.53
N SER A 59 -23.21 -6.67 1.27
CA SER A 59 -24.38 -5.84 1.54
C SER A 59 -24.53 -4.73 0.50
N TYR A 60 -25.74 -4.23 0.33
CA TYR A 60 -26.01 -3.17 -0.64
C TYR A 60 -25.37 -1.85 -0.20
N ILE A 61 -24.62 -1.21 -1.11
CA ILE A 61 -24.23 0.20 -0.96
C ILE A 61 -25.44 1.10 -1.26
N ASP A 62 -26.30 0.68 -2.20
CA ASP A 62 -27.56 1.34 -2.51
C ASP A 62 -28.71 0.34 -2.48
N VAL A 63 -29.47 0.38 -1.39
CA VAL A 63 -30.62 -0.50 -1.15
C VAL A 63 -31.73 -0.31 -2.19
N LYS A 64 -31.90 0.91 -2.72
CA LYS A 64 -32.98 1.23 -3.66
C LYS A 64 -32.74 0.57 -5.01
N ASN A 65 -31.51 0.63 -5.50
CA ASN A 65 -31.10 0.05 -6.77
C ASN A 65 -30.57 -1.38 -6.63
N LYS A 66 -30.51 -1.92 -5.41
CA LYS A 66 -29.91 -3.23 -5.07
C LYS A 66 -28.48 -3.36 -5.61
N ASP A 67 -27.72 -2.28 -5.47
CA ASP A 67 -26.33 -2.25 -5.92
C ASP A 67 -25.41 -2.61 -4.77
N TYR A 68 -24.50 -3.56 -5.00
CA TYR A 68 -23.46 -3.96 -4.05
C TYR A 68 -22.21 -3.08 -4.15
N GLY A 69 -22.15 -2.21 -5.16
CA GLY A 69 -20.98 -1.39 -5.43
C GLY A 69 -19.85 -2.18 -6.09
N GLY A 70 -18.66 -1.58 -6.11
CA GLY A 70 -17.52 -2.12 -6.86
C GLY A 70 -17.70 -2.00 -8.38
N ASP A 71 -16.65 -2.36 -9.10
CA ASP A 71 -16.68 -2.48 -10.55
C ASP A 71 -17.40 -3.79 -10.90
N LYS A 72 -18.46 -3.70 -11.70
CA LYS A 72 -19.29 -4.87 -12.04
C LYS A 72 -18.53 -5.75 -13.02
N TYR A 73 -18.64 -7.05 -12.81
CA TYR A 73 -18.04 -8.05 -13.67
C TYR A 73 -19.14 -8.93 -14.27
N VAL A 74 -19.23 -8.94 -15.60
CA VAL A 74 -20.21 -9.73 -16.34
C VAL A 74 -19.46 -10.59 -17.35
N ASN A 75 -19.12 -11.82 -16.96
CA ASN A 75 -18.48 -12.82 -17.83
C ASN A 75 -17.21 -12.34 -18.58
N GLY A 76 -16.46 -11.40 -18.01
CA GLY A 76 -15.24 -10.83 -18.62
C GLY A 76 -15.39 -9.37 -19.05
N GLU A 77 -16.61 -8.86 -19.13
CA GLU A 77 -16.87 -7.44 -19.32
C GLU A 77 -16.84 -6.72 -17.97
N ILE A 78 -16.13 -5.59 -17.91
CA ILE A 78 -15.96 -4.79 -16.70
C ILE A 78 -16.71 -3.48 -16.89
N ILE A 79 -17.68 -3.22 -16.02
CA ILE A 79 -18.43 -1.96 -15.99
C ILE A 79 -17.97 -1.18 -14.75
N PRO A 80 -17.27 -0.05 -14.93
CA PRO A 80 -16.76 0.74 -13.80
C PRO A 80 -17.87 1.18 -12.85
N CYS A 81 -17.54 1.19 -11.56
CA CYS A 81 -18.39 1.69 -10.49
C CYS A 81 -18.80 3.16 -10.74
N THR A 82 -20.07 3.48 -10.51
CA THR A 82 -20.59 4.86 -10.63
C THR A 82 -20.36 5.69 -9.37
N TYR A 83 -20.03 5.06 -8.25
CA TYR A 83 -19.82 5.75 -6.98
C TYR A 83 -18.42 6.36 -6.92
N PRO A 84 -18.29 7.64 -6.51
CA PRO A 84 -17.00 8.29 -6.43
C PRO A 84 -16.13 7.62 -5.37
N THR A 85 -14.89 7.30 -5.73
CA THR A 85 -13.88 6.88 -4.76
C THR A 85 -13.46 8.07 -3.91
N TYR A 86 -13.29 7.85 -2.61
CA TYR A 86 -12.78 8.90 -1.72
C TYR A 86 -11.37 9.29 -2.16
N GLN A 87 -11.24 10.51 -2.70
CA GLN A 87 -9.94 11.08 -3.00
C GLN A 87 -9.44 11.82 -1.76
N PRO A 88 -8.29 11.42 -1.17
CA PRO A 88 -7.72 12.15 -0.06
C PRO A 88 -7.44 13.58 -0.52
N LYS A 89 -8.04 14.57 0.16
CA LYS A 89 -7.75 15.98 -0.11
C LYS A 89 -6.24 16.19 0.01
N GLN A 90 -5.63 16.78 -1.02
CA GLN A 90 -4.22 17.15 -0.95
C GLN A 90 -4.01 17.99 0.30
N ARG A 91 -3.09 17.53 1.17
CA ARG A 91 -2.69 18.31 2.34
C ARG A 91 -2.14 19.62 1.80
N LYS A 92 -2.85 20.72 1.99
CA LYS A 92 -2.26 22.05 1.84
C LYS A 92 -1.06 22.04 2.77
N SER A 93 0.15 22.12 2.23
CA SER A 93 1.34 22.33 3.05
C SER A 93 1.03 23.58 3.87
N SER A 94 0.81 23.41 5.17
CA SER A 94 0.77 24.57 6.05
C SER A 94 2.10 25.25 5.83
N LYS A 95 2.08 26.56 5.57
CA LYS A 95 3.23 27.46 5.36
C LYS A 95 4.22 27.49 6.55
N TYR A 96 4.13 26.53 7.45
CA TYR A 96 4.73 26.38 8.76
C TYR A 96 5.23 24.94 8.99
N GLU A 97 5.83 24.33 7.97
CA GLU A 97 6.54 23.05 8.10
C GLU A 97 7.99 23.27 8.59
N SER A 98 8.16 24.19 9.54
CA SER A 98 9.47 24.60 10.08
C SER A 98 9.51 24.44 11.59
N LYS A 99 9.28 23.21 12.06
CA LYS A 99 9.82 22.68 13.33
C LYS A 99 9.47 21.20 13.45
N ARG A 100 9.95 20.39 12.50
CA ARG A 100 10.05 18.95 12.72
C ARG A 100 11.04 18.79 13.88
N TYR A 101 10.55 18.41 15.06
CA TYR A 101 11.40 18.05 16.20
C TYR A 101 12.29 16.89 15.76
N GLU A 102 13.54 17.15 15.40
CA GLU A 102 14.55 16.10 15.33
C GLU A 102 14.70 15.58 16.75
N ARG A 103 14.22 14.36 17.01
CA ARG A 103 14.64 13.60 18.20
C ARG A 103 16.12 13.31 18.05
N ARG A 104 16.97 14.28 18.38
CA ARG A 104 18.36 14.00 18.73
C ARG A 104 18.28 13.00 19.88
N ARG A 105 18.74 11.78 19.62
CA ARG A 105 18.93 10.77 20.66
C ARG A 105 19.83 11.42 21.70
N ASP A 106 19.34 11.61 22.93
CA ASP A 106 20.09 12.16 24.07
C ASP A 106 21.22 11.19 24.45
N GLY A 107 22.24 11.14 23.61
CA GLY A 107 23.50 10.42 23.84
C GLY A 107 24.59 11.44 24.17
N PRO A 108 25.49 11.13 25.10
CA PRO A 108 26.58 12.04 25.46
C PRO A 108 27.44 12.36 24.21
N PRO A 109 27.93 13.61 24.08
CA PRO A 109 28.65 14.04 22.89
C PRO A 109 29.88 13.17 22.63
N ALA A 110 30.11 12.81 21.37
CA ALA A 110 31.29 12.08 20.95
C ALA A 110 32.54 12.89 21.26
N ASN A 111 33.48 12.24 21.97
CA ASN A 111 34.74 12.78 22.45
C ASN A 111 35.52 13.48 21.33
N GLN A 112 35.62 14.82 21.37
CA GLN A 112 36.49 15.59 20.48
C GLN A 112 37.94 15.26 20.82
N LYS A 113 38.55 14.34 20.08
CA LYS A 113 40.00 14.12 20.11
C LYS A 113 40.69 15.42 19.67
N ARG A 114 41.30 16.13 20.63
CA ARG A 114 42.23 17.25 20.39
C ARG A 114 43.36 16.78 19.48
N PRO A 115 43.65 17.43 18.34
CA PRO A 115 44.91 17.25 17.66
C PRO A 115 46.03 17.98 18.43
N SER A 116 47.03 17.23 18.86
CA SER A 116 48.28 17.73 19.45
C SER A 116 49.06 18.55 18.42
N GLN A 117 49.37 19.81 18.76
CA GLN A 117 50.26 20.69 17.99
C GLN A 117 51.72 20.20 18.06
N PRO A 118 52.45 20.17 16.94
CA PRO A 118 53.91 20.30 16.95
C PRO A 118 54.33 21.76 16.67
N GLN A 119 55.38 22.16 17.37
CA GLN A 119 55.96 23.50 17.49
C GLN A 119 56.44 24.11 16.16
N ALA A 120 56.32 25.43 16.09
CA ALA A 120 56.90 26.27 15.04
C ALA A 120 58.44 26.36 15.16
N ALA A 121 59.14 26.25 14.04
CA ALA A 121 60.52 26.70 13.89
C ALA A 121 60.76 27.22 12.47
N SER A 122 60.79 28.56 12.37
CA SER A 122 61.63 29.42 11.52
C SER A 122 62.20 28.91 10.18
N SER A 123 61.88 29.64 9.11
CA SER A 123 62.64 29.76 7.85
C SER A 123 64.11 30.21 8.12
N PRO A 124 65.07 29.98 7.20
CA PRO A 124 65.23 30.96 6.12
C PRO A 124 65.69 30.40 4.75
N GLU A 125 65.60 31.35 3.82
CA GLU A 125 65.91 31.39 2.41
C GLU A 125 67.42 31.23 2.08
N SER A 126 67.66 30.54 0.95
CA SER A 126 68.77 30.64 -0.02
C SER A 126 70.21 30.98 0.40
N SER A 127 71.11 30.04 0.03
CA SER A 127 72.58 30.10 -0.19
C SER A 127 73.04 31.21 -1.18
N PRO A 128 74.34 31.31 -1.61
CA PRO A 128 75.62 30.69 -1.16
C PRO A 128 76.85 31.65 -1.11
N SER A 129 77.99 31.08 -0.67
CA SER A 129 79.42 31.35 -0.93
C SER A 129 79.89 32.57 -1.74
N ALA A 130 80.80 33.37 -1.16
CA ALA A 130 82.25 33.41 -1.45
C ALA A 130 82.98 34.30 -0.43
#